data_AF-A0A9D7MM97-F1
#
_entry.id   AF-A0A9D7MM97-F1
#
_cell.length_a   1.000
_cell.length_b   1.000
_cell.length_c   1.000
_cell.angle_alpha   90.00
_cell.angle_beta   90.00
_cell.angle_gamma   90.00
#
_symmetry.space_group_name_H-M   'P 1'
#
loop_
_entity.id
_entity.type
_entity.pdbx_description
1 polymer ?
#
loop_
_entity_poly.entity_id
_entity_poly.type
_entity_poly.pdbx_seq_one_letter_code
_entity_poly.pdbx_strand_id
1 'polypeptide(L)'
;MGRERQNSESIFSEGRQFAISNSPSHKGNQFSIVVNDDEAQYPITIDPLSTSPNWVVNFGYSFGSACSPAGDINGDGYGDVIVGAKETTTNFTNDGKVYLFLGSSTGLSSTPAWTSIGANQSSAYGNSISTAGDVNGDGYSDVIIGEPGYKEASVSKGRALVYYGSASGLPGKSKLDSRRKFDRSRARSVNCRRCEW
;
A
#
# COMPACT_ATOMS: atom_id res chain seq x y z
N MET A 1 22.39 37.66 37.64
CA MET A 1 23.00 37.82 36.31
C MET A 1 23.54 36.46 35.86
N GLY A 2 22.67 35.63 35.28
CA GLY A 2 23.05 34.33 34.71
C GLY A 2 23.06 34.44 33.19
N ARG A 3 24.18 34.09 32.56
CA ARG A 3 24.31 34.01 31.09
C ARG A 3 23.82 32.65 30.65
N GLU A 4 22.87 32.61 29.72
CA GLU A 4 22.53 31.39 28.99
C GLU A 4 22.87 31.59 27.52
N ARG A 5 23.77 30.75 27.02
CA ARG A 5 24.27 30.77 25.64
C ARG A 5 23.24 30.05 24.77
N GLN A 6 22.76 30.70 23.71
CA GLN A 6 22.03 30.00 22.67
C GLN A 6 23.02 29.33 21.72
N ASN A 7 23.02 28.01 21.71
CA ASN A 7 23.72 27.20 20.72
C ASN A 7 22.83 27.09 19.48
N SER A 8 23.13 27.87 18.45
CA SER A 8 22.67 27.61 17.09
C SER A 8 23.70 26.73 16.40
N GLU A 9 23.49 25.41 16.40
CA GLU A 9 24.29 24.54 15.54
C GLU A 9 23.77 24.63 14.10
N SER A 10 24.60 25.22 13.24
CA SER A 10 24.44 25.22 11.80
C SER A 10 24.72 23.82 11.26
N ILE A 11 23.80 23.26 10.47
CA ILE A 11 24.12 22.13 9.61
C ILE A 11 23.56 22.43 8.22
N PHE A 12 24.46 22.28 7.22
CA PHE A 12 24.29 22.26 5.77
C PHE A 12 24.64 23.53 4.97
N SER A 13 25.70 23.35 4.19
CA SER A 13 26.37 24.24 3.24
C SER A 13 25.76 24.18 1.83
N GLU A 14 25.77 25.33 1.17
CA GLU A 14 25.64 25.53 -0.29
C GLU A 14 24.30 25.15 -0.95
N GLY A 15 23.33 26.06 -0.79
CA GLY A 15 22.12 26.18 -1.61
C GLY A 15 21.27 27.32 -1.06
N ARG A 16 20.91 28.31 -1.89
CA ARG A 16 20.19 29.53 -1.46
C ARG A 16 18.92 29.16 -0.69
N GLN A 17 18.85 29.48 0.61
CA GLN A 17 17.73 29.12 1.46
C GLN A 17 16.70 30.24 1.55
N PHE A 18 15.45 29.93 1.20
CA PHE A 18 14.28 30.63 1.70
C PHE A 18 14.10 30.28 3.18
N ALA A 19 14.37 31.22 4.08
CA ALA A 19 14.15 31.02 5.51
C ALA A 19 12.67 31.27 5.84
N ILE A 20 11.93 30.21 6.19
CA ILE A 20 10.64 30.35 6.88
C ILE A 20 10.96 30.74 8.32
N SER A 21 10.52 31.92 8.76
CA SER A 21 10.70 32.33 10.15
C SER A 21 10.06 31.28 11.09
N ASN A 22 10.82 30.84 12.11
CA ASN A 22 10.51 29.72 13.02
C ASN A 22 9.29 29.93 13.95
N SER A 23 8.33 30.78 13.58
CA SER A 23 7.14 31.01 14.38
C SER A 23 5.95 31.28 13.49
N PRO A 24 5.31 30.23 12.95
CA PRO A 24 3.97 30.37 12.40
C PRO A 24 3.08 31.00 13.47
N SER A 25 2.65 32.24 13.26
CA SER A 25 1.73 32.89 14.19
C SER A 25 0.32 32.48 13.80
N HIS A 26 -0.39 31.84 14.72
CA HIS A 26 -1.81 31.53 14.56
C HIS A 26 -2.65 32.52 15.38
N LYS A 27 -3.55 33.25 14.71
CA LYS A 27 -4.51 34.15 15.38
C LYS A 27 -5.91 33.86 14.81
N GLY A 28 -6.80 33.32 15.64
CA GLY A 28 -8.15 32.96 15.19
C GLY A 28 -8.12 31.78 14.21
N ASN A 29 -8.59 31.96 12.97
CA ASN A 29 -8.53 30.97 11.89
C ASN A 29 -7.48 31.30 10.81
N GLN A 30 -6.57 32.25 11.08
CA GLN A 30 -5.53 32.63 10.13
C GLN A 30 -4.19 31.99 10.49
N PHE A 31 -3.60 31.36 9.48
CA PHE A 31 -2.22 30.91 9.45
C PHE A 31 -1.41 31.91 8.61
N SER A 32 -0.34 32.47 9.17
CA SER A 32 0.55 33.41 8.47
C SER A 32 1.92 32.78 8.25
N ILE A 33 2.36 32.74 6.99
CA ILE A 33 3.74 32.46 6.62
C ILE A 33 4.37 33.80 6.25
N VAL A 34 5.39 34.22 7.00
CA VAL A 34 6.20 35.40 6.67
C VAL A 34 7.45 34.90 5.97
N VAL A 35 7.64 35.30 4.72
CA VAL A 35 8.81 34.99 3.90
C VAL A 35 9.64 36.26 3.77
N ASN A 36 10.93 36.20 4.12
CA ASN A 36 11.89 37.26 3.77
C ASN A 36 12.36 37.04 2.33
N ASP A 37 12.18 38.03 1.47
CA ASP A 37 12.51 37.98 0.05
C ASP A 37 13.60 38.99 -0.40
N ASP A 38 14.36 39.57 0.54
CA ASP A 38 15.39 40.59 0.26
C ASP A 38 16.44 40.17 -0.80
N GLU A 39 16.66 38.87 -1.02
CA GLU A 39 17.60 38.32 -2.01
C GLU A 39 16.93 37.50 -3.12
N ALA A 40 15.60 37.51 -3.20
CA ALA A 40 14.88 36.73 -4.20
C ALA A 40 14.97 37.37 -5.60
N GLN A 41 15.07 36.53 -6.63
CA GLN A 41 14.83 36.97 -8.02
C GLN A 41 13.34 36.85 -8.35
N TYR A 42 12.75 37.94 -8.84
CA TYR A 42 11.33 38.04 -9.15
C TYR A 42 11.01 37.59 -10.59
N PRO A 43 9.81 37.03 -10.84
CA PRO A 43 8.71 36.86 -9.88
C PRO A 43 8.90 35.66 -8.94
N ILE A 44 8.61 35.88 -7.64
CA ILE A 44 8.49 34.78 -6.67
C ILE A 44 7.18 34.07 -6.95
N THR A 45 7.25 32.75 -7.17
CA THR A 45 6.07 31.91 -7.32
C THR A 45 5.86 31.16 -6.01
N ILE A 46 4.74 31.44 -5.34
CA ILE A 46 4.25 30.58 -4.25
C ILE A 46 3.45 29.47 -4.93
N ASP A 47 3.90 28.23 -4.80
CA ASP A 47 3.22 27.06 -5.36
C ASP A 47 1.76 27.04 -4.88
N PRO A 48 0.76 27.19 -5.78
CA PRO A 48 -0.63 27.17 -5.35
C PRO A 48 -0.95 25.81 -4.77
N LEU A 49 -1.65 25.80 -3.63
CA LEU A 49 -2.20 24.57 -3.07
C LEU A 49 -3.10 23.90 -4.14
N SER A 50 -2.74 22.70 -4.56
CA SER A 50 -3.59 21.92 -5.46
C SER A 50 -4.90 21.58 -4.74
N THR A 51 -6.02 22.12 -5.23
CA THR A 51 -7.35 21.86 -4.68
C THR A 51 -8.05 20.67 -5.36
N SER A 52 -7.41 20.06 -6.35
CA SER A 52 -7.97 18.97 -7.14
C SER A 52 -7.14 17.70 -6.97
N PRO A 53 -7.77 16.52 -6.82
CA PRO A 53 -7.04 15.27 -6.72
C PRO A 53 -6.33 14.93 -8.04
N ASN A 54 -5.08 14.46 -7.95
CA ASN A 54 -4.29 14.05 -9.12
C ASN A 54 -4.70 12.66 -9.66
N TRP A 55 -5.40 11.86 -8.85
CA TRP A 55 -5.85 10.52 -9.22
C TRP A 55 -7.21 10.23 -8.59
N VAL A 56 -8.16 9.75 -9.41
CA VAL A 56 -9.52 9.42 -9.00
C VAL A 56 -9.94 8.14 -9.70
N VAL A 57 -10.41 7.16 -8.92
CA VAL A 57 -11.06 5.95 -9.44
C VAL A 57 -12.32 5.67 -8.65
N ASN A 58 -13.31 5.06 -9.32
CA ASN A 58 -14.59 4.73 -8.72
C ASN A 58 -14.88 3.25 -8.97
N PHE A 59 -15.02 2.49 -7.88
CA PHE A 59 -15.41 1.08 -7.92
C PHE A 59 -16.72 0.87 -7.16
N GLY A 60 -17.09 -0.39 -6.95
CA GLY A 60 -18.35 -0.76 -6.29
C GLY A 60 -18.43 -0.36 -4.81
N TYR A 61 -19.38 -1.00 -4.12
CA TYR A 61 -19.76 -0.65 -2.75
C TYR A 61 -18.58 -0.61 -1.78
N SER A 62 -18.60 0.39 -0.90
CA SER A 62 -17.61 0.58 0.16
C SER A 62 -16.14 0.64 -0.30
N PHE A 63 -15.86 0.83 -1.59
CA PHE A 63 -14.49 1.07 -2.07
C PHE A 63 -13.92 2.32 -1.41
N GLY A 64 -12.69 2.23 -0.92
CA GLY A 64 -12.08 3.30 -0.12
C GLY A 64 -12.42 3.24 1.37
N SER A 65 -13.11 2.19 1.84
CA SER A 65 -13.34 1.95 3.27
C SER A 65 -12.06 1.76 4.09
N ALA A 66 -10.99 1.31 3.44
CA ALA A 66 -9.63 1.31 3.95
C ALA A 66 -8.67 1.63 2.79
N CYS A 67 -7.62 2.40 3.06
CA CYS A 67 -6.56 2.69 2.10
C CYS A 67 -5.21 2.73 2.82
N SER A 68 -4.15 2.30 2.14
CA SER A 68 -2.79 2.37 2.65
C SER A 68 -1.78 2.43 1.50
N PRO A 69 -0.61 3.08 1.69
CA PRO A 69 0.55 2.80 0.86
C PRO A 69 0.84 1.30 0.91
N ALA A 70 1.10 0.69 -0.24
CA ALA A 70 1.49 -0.72 -0.33
C ALA A 70 3.02 -0.89 -0.28
N GLY A 71 3.78 0.19 -0.52
CA GLY A 71 5.22 0.12 -0.79
C GLY A 71 5.46 -0.07 -2.29
N ASP A 72 6.65 -0.50 -2.68
CA ASP A 72 6.97 -0.88 -4.07
C ASP A 72 6.83 -2.40 -4.20
N ILE A 73 5.67 -2.86 -4.65
CA ILE A 73 5.30 -4.29 -4.68
C ILE A 73 5.99 -5.00 -5.84
N ASN A 74 6.17 -4.31 -6.97
CA ASN A 74 6.75 -4.86 -8.20
C ASN A 74 8.23 -4.52 -8.40
N GLY A 75 8.83 -3.74 -7.51
CA GLY A 75 10.25 -3.39 -7.53
C GLY A 75 10.62 -2.45 -8.67
N ASP A 76 9.69 -1.59 -9.10
CA ASP A 76 9.91 -0.65 -10.22
C ASP A 76 10.41 0.74 -9.77
N GLY A 77 10.58 0.94 -8.47
CA GLY A 77 11.03 2.18 -7.84
C GLY A 77 9.90 3.17 -7.54
N TYR A 78 8.64 2.84 -7.83
CA TYR A 78 7.49 3.68 -7.54
C TYR A 78 6.63 3.08 -6.43
N GLY A 79 6.07 3.95 -5.58
CA GLY A 79 5.16 3.51 -4.53
C GLY A 79 3.78 3.15 -5.08
N ASP A 80 3.28 2.00 -4.67
CA ASP A 80 1.96 1.45 -4.98
C ASP A 80 0.94 1.73 -3.88
N VAL A 81 -0.34 1.58 -4.20
CA VAL A 81 -1.45 1.81 -3.28
C VAL A 81 -2.38 0.61 -3.23
N ILE A 82 -2.79 0.24 -2.02
CA ILE A 82 -3.79 -0.79 -1.77
C ILE A 82 -5.07 -0.17 -1.19
N VAL A 83 -6.22 -0.60 -1.70
CA VAL A 83 -7.54 -0.10 -1.32
C VAL A 83 -8.49 -1.24 -1.01
N GLY A 84 -9.17 -1.13 0.12
CA GLY A 84 -10.15 -2.08 0.62
C GLY A 84 -11.59 -1.63 0.35
N ALA A 85 -12.42 -2.61 0.03
CA ALA A 85 -13.86 -2.52 -0.06
C ALA A 85 -14.45 -3.59 0.86
N LYS A 86 -14.86 -3.20 2.07
CA LYS A 86 -15.45 -4.15 3.05
C LYS A 86 -16.71 -4.88 2.55
N GLU A 87 -17.36 -4.33 1.52
CA GLU A 87 -18.56 -4.87 0.86
C GLU A 87 -18.27 -5.12 -0.62
N THR A 88 -18.82 -6.20 -1.19
CA THR A 88 -18.56 -6.58 -2.60
C THR A 88 -19.78 -6.48 -3.50
N THR A 89 -21.00 -6.50 -2.94
CA THR A 89 -22.26 -6.50 -3.69
C THR A 89 -23.36 -5.77 -2.91
N THR A 90 -24.46 -5.43 -3.61
CA THR A 90 -25.71 -4.89 -3.03
C THR A 90 -26.38 -5.81 -2.03
N ASN A 91 -26.01 -7.09 -2.01
CA ASN A 91 -26.67 -8.08 -1.18
C ASN A 91 -26.03 -8.16 0.21
N PHE A 92 -25.14 -7.20 0.54
CA PHE A 92 -24.49 -7.02 1.84
C PHE A 92 -23.82 -8.29 2.38
N THR A 93 -23.34 -9.17 1.48
CA THR A 93 -22.70 -10.40 1.93
C THR A 93 -21.40 -10.12 2.68
N ASN A 94 -20.85 -8.90 2.70
CA ASN A 94 -19.67 -8.50 3.49
C ASN A 94 -18.46 -9.42 3.23
N ASP A 95 -18.34 -9.96 2.01
CA ASP A 95 -17.26 -10.88 1.64
C ASP A 95 -15.91 -10.16 1.58
N GLY A 96 -15.93 -8.82 1.42
CA GLY A 96 -14.76 -7.98 1.31
C GLY A 96 -13.94 -8.18 0.03
N LYS A 97 -13.41 -7.09 -0.53
CA LYS A 97 -12.51 -7.10 -1.69
C LYS A 97 -11.39 -6.10 -1.51
N VAL A 98 -10.20 -6.45 -1.97
CA VAL A 98 -9.02 -5.59 -1.95
C VAL A 98 -8.50 -5.41 -3.37
N TYR A 99 -7.96 -4.22 -3.64
CA TYR A 99 -7.47 -3.78 -4.94
C TYR A 99 -6.06 -3.20 -4.77
N LEU A 100 -5.13 -3.59 -5.64
CA LEU A 100 -3.80 -2.99 -5.74
C LEU A 100 -3.73 -2.14 -7.01
N PHE A 101 -3.25 -0.90 -6.88
CA PHE A 101 -2.96 0.00 -7.98
C PHE A 101 -1.46 0.29 -7.99
N LEU A 102 -0.81 -0.01 -9.11
CA LEU A 102 0.62 0.22 -9.25
C LEU A 102 0.91 1.70 -9.52
N GLY A 103 1.99 2.19 -8.91
CA GLY A 103 2.61 3.46 -9.21
C GLY A 103 3.37 3.43 -10.53
N SER A 104 3.76 4.61 -10.99
CA SER A 104 4.62 4.78 -12.16
C SER A 104 5.17 6.20 -12.20
N SER A 105 6.03 6.49 -13.16
CA SER A 105 6.51 7.87 -13.45
C SER A 105 5.39 8.86 -13.75
N THR A 106 4.20 8.38 -14.15
CA THR A 106 3.02 9.22 -14.43
C THR A 106 1.98 9.19 -13.31
N GLY A 107 2.29 8.56 -12.17
CA GLY A 107 1.36 8.38 -11.05
C GLY A 107 0.69 7.01 -11.03
N LEU A 108 -0.39 6.89 -10.25
CA LEU A 108 -1.10 5.62 -10.04
C LEU A 108 -1.90 5.20 -11.28
N SER A 109 -1.88 3.90 -11.59
CA SER A 109 -2.76 3.29 -12.59
C SER A 109 -4.23 3.44 -12.18
N SER A 110 -5.12 3.71 -13.13
CA SER A 110 -6.57 3.68 -12.90
C SER A 110 -7.16 2.26 -12.93
N THR A 111 -6.37 1.28 -13.40
CA THR A 111 -6.74 -0.13 -13.47
C THR A 111 -6.02 -0.90 -12.37
N PRO A 112 -6.73 -1.69 -11.54
CA PRO A 112 -6.10 -2.47 -10.49
C PRO A 112 -5.25 -3.58 -11.12
N ALA A 113 -3.98 -3.65 -10.74
CA ALA A 113 -3.07 -4.71 -11.18
C ALA A 113 -3.40 -6.05 -10.50
N TRP A 114 -3.98 -6.00 -9.30
CA TRP A 114 -4.38 -7.18 -8.56
C TRP A 114 -5.68 -6.92 -7.79
N THR A 115 -6.50 -7.98 -7.66
CA THR A 115 -7.64 -7.96 -6.74
C THR A 115 -7.79 -9.30 -6.04
N SER A 116 -8.29 -9.27 -4.80
CA SER A 116 -8.65 -10.47 -4.03
C SER A 116 -9.96 -10.28 -3.29
N ILE A 117 -10.71 -11.38 -3.15
CA ILE A 117 -12.02 -11.43 -2.49
C ILE A 117 -11.91 -12.42 -1.33
N GLY A 118 -12.49 -12.06 -0.20
CA GLY A 118 -12.56 -12.91 0.99
C GLY A 118 -13.20 -14.28 0.70
N ALA A 119 -12.82 -15.28 1.49
CA ALA A 119 -13.24 -16.67 1.25
C ALA A 119 -14.60 -16.99 1.86
N ASN A 120 -14.95 -16.30 2.95
CA ASN A 120 -16.18 -16.52 3.69
C ASN A 120 -17.16 -15.38 3.48
N GLN A 121 -18.45 -15.73 3.48
CA GLN A 121 -19.49 -14.72 3.58
C GLN A 121 -19.40 -13.98 4.91
N SER A 122 -19.53 -12.67 4.82
CA SER A 122 -19.58 -11.72 5.93
C SER A 122 -18.34 -11.68 6.79
N SER A 123 -17.20 -11.81 6.14
CA SER A 123 -15.88 -11.89 6.74
C SER A 123 -15.16 -10.54 6.85
N ALA A 124 -15.64 -9.53 6.14
CA ALA A 124 -15.06 -8.19 6.08
C ALA A 124 -13.58 -8.22 5.65
N TYR A 125 -13.23 -9.04 4.66
CA TYR A 125 -11.88 -9.08 4.09
C TYR A 125 -11.47 -7.69 3.55
N GLY A 126 -10.30 -7.20 3.94
CA GLY A 126 -9.87 -5.85 3.58
C GLY A 126 -10.45 -4.74 4.45
N ASN A 127 -11.05 -5.07 5.60
CA ASN A 127 -11.49 -4.08 6.59
C ASN A 127 -10.31 -3.33 7.23
N SER A 128 -9.15 -3.98 7.31
CA SER A 128 -7.88 -3.34 7.63
C SER A 128 -6.83 -3.80 6.62
N ILE A 129 -6.03 -2.86 6.13
CA ILE A 129 -4.96 -3.10 5.17
C ILE A 129 -3.77 -2.22 5.52
N SER A 130 -2.56 -2.74 5.30
CA SER A 130 -1.33 -1.97 5.43
C SER A 130 -0.21 -2.60 4.61
N THR A 131 0.83 -1.82 4.31
CA THR A 131 2.12 -2.42 3.95
C THR A 131 2.64 -3.22 5.14
N ALA A 132 3.26 -4.36 4.86
CA ALA A 132 4.01 -5.13 5.84
C ALA A 132 5.51 -4.79 5.80
N GLY A 133 5.94 -3.96 4.84
CA GLY A 133 7.35 -3.83 4.45
C GLY A 133 7.81 -5.08 3.68
N ASP A 134 9.10 -5.23 3.45
CA ASP A 134 9.68 -6.48 2.96
C ASP A 134 9.92 -7.41 4.15
N VAL A 135 8.98 -8.31 4.45
CA VAL A 135 9.06 -9.16 5.65
C VAL A 135 9.86 -10.43 5.43
N ASN A 136 10.15 -10.78 4.18
CA ASN A 136 10.88 -11.99 3.81
C ASN A 136 12.31 -11.71 3.30
N GLY A 137 12.67 -10.45 3.10
CA GLY A 137 13.99 -10.00 2.66
C GLY A 137 14.26 -10.22 1.18
N ASP A 138 13.23 -10.29 0.33
CA ASP A 138 13.37 -10.55 -1.10
C ASP A 138 13.52 -9.29 -1.97
N GLY A 139 13.44 -8.10 -1.34
CA GLY A 139 13.58 -6.81 -1.98
C GLY A 139 12.28 -6.24 -2.53
N TYR A 140 11.13 -6.90 -2.33
CA TYR A 140 9.82 -6.40 -2.71
C TYR A 140 9.00 -6.05 -1.47
N SER A 141 8.15 -5.03 -1.58
CA SER A 141 7.24 -4.71 -0.48
C SER A 141 6.12 -5.74 -0.39
N ASP A 142 5.75 -6.11 0.83
CA ASP A 142 4.66 -7.03 1.14
C ASP A 142 3.47 -6.27 1.71
N VAL A 143 2.29 -6.91 1.71
CA VAL A 143 1.07 -6.33 2.29
C VAL A 143 0.43 -7.27 3.29
N ILE A 144 -0.23 -6.68 4.29
CA ILE A 144 -1.05 -7.40 5.25
C ILE A 144 -2.51 -6.98 5.15
N ILE A 145 -3.41 -7.95 5.16
CA ILE A 145 -4.85 -7.78 5.01
C ILE A 145 -5.56 -8.47 6.18
N GLY A 146 -6.44 -7.72 6.85
CA GLY A 146 -7.31 -8.23 7.90
C GLY A 146 -8.66 -8.71 7.38
N GLU A 147 -9.16 -9.79 7.98
CA GLU A 147 -10.46 -10.41 7.76
C GLU A 147 -11.06 -10.77 9.13
N PRO A 148 -11.56 -9.78 9.90
CA PRO A 148 -11.97 -9.97 11.29
C PRO A 148 -13.18 -10.91 11.45
N GLY A 149 -14.03 -11.03 10.42
CA GLY A 149 -15.18 -11.93 10.40
C GLY A 149 -14.87 -13.33 9.89
N TYR A 150 -13.59 -13.71 9.71
CA TYR A 150 -13.21 -15.04 9.25
C TYR A 150 -13.76 -16.14 10.18
N LYS A 151 -14.30 -17.20 9.56
CA LYS A 151 -14.91 -18.34 10.26
C LYS A 151 -14.26 -19.64 9.80
N GLU A 152 -13.90 -20.48 10.77
CA GLU A 152 -13.40 -21.83 10.56
C GLU A 152 -14.28 -22.83 11.32
N ALA A 153 -14.87 -23.80 10.63
CA ALA A 153 -15.78 -24.79 11.21
C ALA A 153 -16.86 -24.17 12.14
N SER A 154 -17.50 -23.09 11.66
CA SER A 154 -18.55 -22.31 12.37
C SER A 154 -18.08 -21.46 13.56
N VAL A 155 -16.79 -21.44 13.90
CA VAL A 155 -16.23 -20.58 14.95
C VAL A 155 -15.68 -19.29 14.34
N SER A 156 -16.08 -18.14 14.88
CA SER A 156 -15.51 -16.83 14.51
C SER A 156 -14.12 -16.69 15.12
N LYS A 157 -13.10 -16.55 14.29
CA LYS A 157 -11.69 -16.46 14.73
C LYS A 157 -10.99 -15.18 14.28
N GLY A 158 -11.47 -14.57 13.20
CA GLY A 158 -10.71 -13.54 12.49
C GLY A 158 -9.45 -14.11 11.85
N ARG A 159 -8.90 -13.40 10.87
CA ARG A 159 -7.66 -13.78 10.20
C ARG A 159 -6.89 -12.54 9.76
N ALA A 160 -5.57 -12.64 9.79
CA ALA A 160 -4.66 -11.73 9.13
C ALA A 160 -3.87 -12.51 8.06
N LEU A 161 -3.72 -11.93 6.87
CA LEU A 161 -3.04 -12.55 5.74
C LEU A 161 -1.92 -11.63 5.28
N VAL A 162 -0.71 -12.19 5.15
CA VAL A 162 0.40 -11.51 4.46
C VAL A 162 0.48 -12.03 3.04
N TYR A 163 0.66 -11.11 2.10
CA TYR A 163 0.88 -11.40 0.69
C TYR A 163 2.24 -10.83 0.30
N TYR A 164 3.12 -11.70 -0.17
CA TYR A 164 4.45 -11.29 -0.60
C TYR A 164 4.41 -10.56 -1.95
N GLY A 165 5.22 -9.52 -2.06
CA GLY A 165 5.52 -8.83 -3.31
C GLY A 165 6.34 -9.70 -4.25
N SER A 166 6.44 -9.27 -5.50
CA SER A 166 7.33 -9.87 -6.50
C SER A 166 7.38 -8.97 -7.73
N ALA A 167 8.34 -9.19 -8.64
CA ALA A 167 8.38 -8.51 -9.94
C ALA A 167 7.06 -8.63 -10.76
N SER A 168 6.21 -9.63 -10.47
CA SER A 168 4.90 -9.80 -11.12
C SER A 168 3.73 -9.22 -10.30
N GLY A 169 4.01 -8.52 -9.20
CA GLY A 169 3.04 -8.03 -8.24
C GLY A 169 2.66 -9.07 -7.17
N LEU A 170 1.50 -8.86 -6.53
CA LEU A 170 0.97 -9.79 -5.52
C LEU A 170 0.48 -11.11 -6.16
N PRO A 171 0.54 -12.23 -5.43
CA PRO A 171 0.10 -13.51 -5.96
C PRO A 171 -1.42 -13.48 -6.19
N GLY A 172 -1.83 -13.62 -7.45
CA GLY A 172 -3.24 -13.86 -7.79
C GLY A 172 -3.71 -15.17 -7.19
N LYS A 173 -5.04 -15.39 -7.10
CA LYS A 173 -5.54 -16.76 -7.11
C LYS A 173 -5.00 -17.36 -8.40
N SER A 174 -3.89 -18.12 -8.31
CA SER A 174 -3.56 -19.06 -9.36
C SER A 174 -4.87 -19.77 -9.61
N LYS A 175 -5.37 -19.79 -10.85
CA LYS A 175 -6.27 -20.86 -11.25
C LYS A 175 -5.58 -22.09 -10.67
N LEU A 176 -6.12 -22.65 -9.59
CA LEU A 176 -5.77 -23.99 -9.17
C LEU A 176 -5.85 -24.73 -10.48
N ASP A 177 -4.72 -25.19 -10.98
CA ASP A 177 -4.69 -25.84 -12.26
C ASP A 177 -5.60 -27.05 -12.08
N SER A 178 -6.85 -26.89 -12.48
CA SER A 178 -7.85 -27.95 -12.48
C SER A 178 -7.44 -29.04 -13.49
N ARG A 179 -6.26 -28.91 -14.12
CA ARG A 179 -5.57 -29.89 -14.95
C ARG A 179 -4.39 -30.61 -14.27
N ARG A 180 -4.05 -30.37 -13.00
CA ARG A 180 -3.35 -31.42 -12.21
C ARG A 180 -4.35 -32.36 -11.56
N LYS A 181 -5.28 -32.90 -12.38
CA LYS A 181 -5.68 -34.28 -12.15
C LYS A 181 -4.39 -35.08 -12.20
N PHE A 182 -4.02 -35.67 -11.08
CA PHE A 182 -2.97 -36.67 -11.03
C PHE A 182 -3.37 -37.77 -12.02
N ASP A 183 -2.87 -37.67 -13.25
CA ASP A 183 -3.11 -38.64 -14.30
C ASP A 183 -2.36 -39.92 -13.93
N ARG A 184 -3.07 -40.83 -13.27
CA ARG A 184 -2.54 -42.16 -12.90
C ARG A 184 -2.12 -42.98 -14.13
N SER A 185 -2.43 -42.55 -15.36
CA SER A 185 -1.95 -43.23 -16.58
C SER A 185 -0.50 -42.89 -16.95
N ARG A 186 0.12 -41.88 -16.31
CA ARG A 186 1.53 -41.50 -16.53
C ARG A 186 2.46 -41.85 -15.37
N ALA A 187 1.99 -42.59 -14.37
CA ALA A 187 2.88 -43.24 -13.41
C ALA A 187 3.68 -44.34 -14.11
N ARG A 188 4.72 -43.95 -14.85
CA ARG A 188 5.78 -44.89 -15.24
C ARG A 188 6.41 -45.35 -13.94
N SER A 189 6.19 -46.63 -13.62
CA SER A 189 6.95 -47.37 -12.62
C SER A 189 8.43 -47.09 -12.87
N VAL A 190 9.05 -46.29 -12.01
CA VAL A 190 10.49 -46.18 -11.97
C VAL A 190 10.94 -47.47 -11.30
N ASN A 191 11.23 -48.47 -12.13
CA ASN A 191 11.92 -49.69 -11.71
C ASN A 191 13.28 -49.26 -11.13
N CYS A 192 13.35 -49.11 -9.81
CA CYS A 192 14.60 -48.97 -9.09
C CYS A 192 15.35 -50.29 -9.25
N ARG A 193 16.35 -50.31 -10.14
CA ARG A 193 17.25 -51.45 -10.29
C ARG A 193 18.18 -51.49 -9.07
N ARG A 194 18.06 -52.56 -8.29
CA ARG A 194 19.16 -53.34 -7.71
C ARG A 194 20.16 -52.56 -6.84
N CYS A 195 19.96 -52.61 -5.52
CA CYS A 195 21.07 -52.50 -4.56
C CYS A 195 21.47 -53.93 -4.18
N GLU A 196 22.58 -54.41 -4.73
CA GLU A 196 23.31 -55.55 -4.20
C GLU A 196 24.24 -55.05 -3.09
N TRP A 197 24.12 -55.64 -1.90
CA TRP A 197 25.21 -55.96 -0.97
C TRP A 197 24.83 -57.24 -0.23
#